data_AF-E5XM60-F1
#
_entry.id   AF-E5XM60-F1
#
_cell.length_a   1.000
_cell.length_b   1.000
_cell.length_c   1.000
_cell.angle_alpha   90.00
_cell.angle_beta   90.00
_cell.angle_gamma   90.00
#
_symmetry.space_group_name_H-M   'P 1'
#
loop_
_entity.id
_entity.type
_entity.pdbx_description
1 polymer ?
#
loop_
_entity_poly.entity_id
_entity_poly.type
_entity_poly.pdbx_seq_one_letter_code
_entity_poly.pdbx_strand_id
1 'polypeptide(L)'
;MRVEQASVQRQCGKVVDRHGVRSASAVLADSAALVFPAVCEAIAETPSHVRRVIEYHFGWDAGVAPIRYGGKAVRAALATLSCEALGGAAALAVDAAVCVELLHNASLLHDDIIDGDRQRRGRPAAWTVFGVPAAMLAGDALFFLAMGRAAAMQSGTACDSVGKVIDSFTEVIEGEYLDILLEGRSGATVSEVEAMAASKTGALIALACVLGGSAAGVDLD
;
A
#
# COMPACT_ATOMS: atom_id res chain seq x y z
N MET A 1 38.71 24.65 -27.84
CA MET A 1 37.76 23.77 -28.55
C MET A 1 36.79 23.23 -27.50
N ARG A 2 35.62 23.85 -27.37
CA ARG A 2 34.58 23.48 -26.39
C ARG A 2 33.87 22.23 -26.91
N VAL A 3 33.70 21.22 -26.08
CA VAL A 3 32.83 20.08 -26.37
C VAL A 3 31.57 20.28 -25.53
N GLU A 4 30.46 20.53 -26.22
CA GLU A 4 29.12 20.75 -25.67
C GLU A 4 28.61 19.52 -24.91
N GLN A 5 28.06 19.77 -23.73
CA GLN A 5 27.18 18.84 -23.03
C GLN A 5 25.80 18.86 -23.70
N ALA A 6 25.40 17.76 -24.31
CA ALA A 6 24.03 17.56 -24.77
C ALA A 6 23.19 16.99 -23.61
N SER A 7 22.34 17.85 -23.06
CA SER A 7 21.28 17.55 -22.11
C SER A 7 20.18 16.73 -22.80
N VAL A 8 20.00 15.48 -22.40
CA VAL A 8 18.84 14.66 -22.80
C VAL A 8 17.71 14.90 -21.80
N GLN A 9 16.89 15.92 -22.04
CA GLN A 9 15.57 16.03 -21.44
C GLN A 9 14.65 15.00 -22.11
N ARG A 10 14.42 13.86 -21.46
CA ARG A 10 13.32 12.95 -21.84
C ARG A 10 12.03 13.54 -21.30
N GLN A 11 11.28 14.16 -22.19
CA GLN A 11 9.91 14.60 -21.95
C GLN A 11 9.03 13.35 -21.86
N CYS A 12 8.63 12.98 -20.64
CA CYS A 12 7.62 11.95 -20.41
C CYS A 12 6.28 12.52 -20.88
N GLY A 13 5.91 12.22 -22.13
CA GLY A 13 4.62 12.62 -22.69
C GLY A 13 3.51 11.89 -21.96
N LYS A 14 2.69 12.61 -21.18
CA LYS A 14 1.45 12.10 -20.62
C LYS A 14 0.58 11.62 -21.78
N VAL A 15 0.27 10.32 -21.82
CA VAL A 15 -0.70 9.77 -22.78
C VAL A 15 -2.09 10.14 -22.28
N VAL A 16 -2.60 11.26 -22.78
CA VAL A 16 -3.95 11.75 -22.49
C VAL A 16 -4.85 11.37 -23.67
N ASP A 17 -5.96 10.70 -23.40
CA ASP A 17 -7.00 10.43 -24.41
C ASP A 17 -7.59 11.76 -24.93
N ARG A 18 -8.25 11.71 -26.09
CA ARG A 18 -8.91 12.79 -26.84
C ARG A 18 -9.94 13.59 -26.03
N HIS A 19 -10.21 13.21 -24.78
CA HIS A 19 -11.15 13.86 -23.86
C HIS A 19 -10.48 14.39 -22.58
N GLY A 20 -9.15 14.37 -22.48
CA GLY A 20 -8.44 14.79 -21.26
C GLY A 20 -8.34 13.71 -20.18
N VAL A 21 -8.86 12.50 -20.43
CA VAL A 21 -8.97 11.43 -19.45
C VAL A 21 -7.73 10.51 -19.51
N ARG A 22 -7.14 10.22 -18.35
CA ARG A 22 -6.06 9.23 -18.23
C ARG A 22 -6.65 7.82 -18.28
N SER A 23 -6.03 6.92 -19.04
CA SER A 23 -6.39 5.50 -18.97
C SER A 23 -6.08 4.92 -17.59
N ALA A 24 -6.81 3.87 -17.17
CA ALA A 24 -6.56 3.22 -15.88
C ALA A 24 -5.10 2.74 -15.74
N SER A 25 -4.52 2.16 -16.80
CA SER A 25 -3.12 1.73 -16.79
C SER A 25 -2.14 2.90 -16.63
N ALA A 26 -2.43 4.05 -17.25
CA ALA A 26 -1.62 5.26 -17.07
C ALA A 26 -1.70 5.77 -15.63
N VAL A 27 -2.90 5.81 -15.04
CA VAL A 27 -3.07 6.21 -13.63
C VAL A 27 -2.25 5.30 -12.70
N LEU A 28 -2.38 3.98 -12.84
CA LEU A 28 -1.65 3.03 -11.99
C LEU A 28 -0.13 3.20 -12.15
N ALA A 29 0.36 3.42 -13.37
CA ALA A 29 1.78 3.63 -13.64
C ALA A 29 2.30 4.95 -13.05
N ASP A 30 1.54 6.04 -13.20
CA ASP A 30 1.91 7.37 -12.67
C ASP A 30 1.93 7.34 -11.14
N SER A 31 0.91 6.77 -10.50
CA SER A 31 0.84 6.64 -9.04
C SER A 31 1.96 5.74 -8.51
N ALA A 32 2.26 4.62 -9.17
CA ALA A 32 3.39 3.77 -8.80
C ALA A 32 4.73 4.52 -8.90
N ALA A 33 4.97 5.26 -9.99
CA ALA A 33 6.19 6.03 -10.18
C ALA A 33 6.36 7.14 -9.14
N LEU A 34 5.24 7.74 -8.70
CA LEU A 34 5.21 8.78 -7.68
C LEU A 34 5.47 8.22 -6.27
N VAL A 35 4.85 7.09 -5.93
CA VAL A 35 4.79 6.56 -4.56
C VAL A 35 5.95 5.61 -4.24
N PHE A 36 6.43 4.84 -5.22
CA PHE A 36 7.47 3.83 -5.01
C PHE A 36 8.75 4.36 -4.34
N PRO A 37 9.33 5.50 -4.76
CA PRO A 37 10.55 6.01 -4.13
C PRO A 37 10.35 6.30 -2.63
N ALA A 38 9.19 6.82 -2.24
CA ALA A 38 8.87 7.12 -0.85
C ALA A 38 8.64 5.85 -0.02
N VAL A 39 8.08 4.78 -0.62
CA VAL A 39 8.00 3.46 0.03
C VAL A 39 9.40 2.89 0.28
N CYS A 40 10.31 2.98 -0.70
CA CYS A 40 11.69 2.54 -0.53
C CYS A 40 12.41 3.33 0.57
N GLU A 41 12.22 4.65 0.63
CA GLU A 41 12.79 5.50 1.67
C GLU A 41 12.28 5.13 3.07
N ALA A 42 10.96 4.96 3.23
CA ALA A 42 10.38 4.53 4.50
C ALA A 42 10.91 3.17 4.98
N ILE A 43 11.07 2.21 4.06
CA ILE A 43 11.62 0.89 4.39
C ILE A 43 13.11 0.96 4.73
N ALA A 44 13.86 1.87 4.11
CA ALA A 44 15.30 2.03 4.35
C ALA A 44 15.62 2.39 5.81
N GLU A 45 14.69 3.04 6.51
CA GLU A 45 14.80 3.44 7.92
C GLU A 45 14.69 2.26 8.91
N THR A 46 14.23 1.09 8.44
CA THR A 46 14.06 -0.09 9.32
C THR A 46 15.40 -0.74 9.69
N PRO A 47 15.49 -1.41 10.87
CA PRO A 47 16.66 -2.18 11.25
C PRO A 47 17.03 -3.23 10.21
N SER A 48 18.32 -3.38 9.90
CA SER A 48 18.82 -4.18 8.78
C SER A 48 18.31 -5.62 8.72
N HIS A 49 18.16 -6.27 9.88
CA HIS A 49 17.64 -7.65 9.97
C HIS A 49 16.18 -7.76 9.56
N VAL A 50 15.36 -6.78 9.96
CA VAL A 50 13.93 -6.72 9.60
C VAL A 50 13.78 -6.26 8.16
N ARG A 51 14.56 -5.25 7.76
CA ARG A 51 14.59 -4.70 6.39
C ARG A 51 14.79 -5.79 5.35
N ARG A 52 15.70 -6.74 5.60
CA ARG A 52 15.95 -7.87 4.69
C ARG A 52 14.70 -8.70 4.41
N VAL A 53 13.87 -8.95 5.43
CA VAL A 53 12.64 -9.73 5.29
C VAL A 53 11.60 -8.93 4.49
N ILE A 54 11.49 -7.63 4.79
CA ILE A 54 10.63 -6.70 4.06
C ILE A 54 11.04 -6.62 2.59
N GLU A 55 12.30 -6.35 2.28
CA GLU A 55 12.82 -6.29 0.90
C GLU A 55 12.57 -7.59 0.14
N TYR A 56 12.72 -8.76 0.80
CA TYR A 56 12.35 -10.04 0.19
C TYR A 56 10.85 -10.13 -0.12
N HIS A 57 9.98 -9.74 0.83
CA HIS A 57 8.52 -9.73 0.63
C HIS A 57 8.12 -8.84 -0.57
N PHE A 58 8.74 -7.67 -0.70
CA PHE A 58 8.55 -6.77 -1.83
C PHE A 58 9.20 -7.27 -3.14
N GLY A 59 10.12 -8.24 -3.05
CA GLY A 59 10.86 -8.78 -4.19
C GLY A 59 11.94 -7.85 -4.72
N TRP A 60 12.63 -7.18 -3.81
CA TRP A 60 13.77 -6.30 -4.09
C TRP A 60 15.13 -6.96 -3.82
N ASP A 61 15.14 -8.19 -3.32
CA ASP A 61 16.37 -8.94 -3.07
C ASP A 61 17.08 -9.31 -4.39
N ALA A 62 18.41 -9.17 -4.40
CA ALA A 62 19.26 -9.25 -5.59
C ALA A 62 19.38 -10.65 -6.25
N GLY A 63 18.54 -11.63 -5.89
CA GLY A 63 18.59 -13.01 -6.37
C GLY A 63 17.45 -13.43 -7.30
N VAL A 64 16.40 -12.62 -7.43
CA VAL A 64 15.24 -12.88 -8.28
C VAL A 64 14.94 -11.61 -9.07
N ALA A 65 14.41 -11.72 -10.30
CA ALA A 65 14.09 -10.55 -11.10
C ALA A 65 13.20 -9.58 -10.28
N PRO A 66 13.65 -8.33 -10.04
CA PRO A 66 12.98 -7.45 -9.10
C PRO A 66 11.57 -7.14 -9.58
N ILE A 67 10.58 -7.34 -8.71
CA ILE A 67 9.21 -6.92 -8.98
C ILE A 67 9.19 -5.41 -8.74
N ARG A 68 9.33 -4.63 -9.81
CA ARG A 68 9.51 -3.14 -9.77
C ARG A 68 8.39 -2.38 -9.04
N TYR A 69 7.30 -3.04 -8.70
CA TYR A 69 6.32 -2.64 -7.70
C TYR A 69 5.59 -3.93 -7.31
N GLY A 70 5.65 -4.37 -6.06
CA GLY A 70 5.14 -5.68 -5.65
C GLY A 70 3.68 -5.97 -6.06
N GLY A 71 2.86 -4.95 -6.34
CA GLY A 71 1.47 -5.10 -6.76
C GLY A 71 1.02 -4.15 -7.88
N LYS A 72 -0.30 -4.03 -8.06
CA LYS A 72 -0.94 -3.25 -9.13
C LYS A 72 -1.03 -1.73 -8.85
N ALA A 73 -0.52 -1.27 -7.70
CA ALA A 73 -0.60 0.12 -7.23
C ALA A 73 -2.03 0.69 -7.12
N VAL A 74 -3.05 -0.17 -6.95
CA VAL A 74 -4.46 0.26 -6.91
C VAL A 74 -4.74 1.16 -5.71
N ARG A 75 -4.21 0.83 -4.52
CA ARG A 75 -4.46 1.61 -3.30
C ARG A 75 -3.72 2.95 -3.34
N ALA A 76 -2.45 2.93 -3.75
CA ALA A 76 -1.72 4.16 -4.06
C ALA A 76 -2.46 5.06 -5.07
N ALA A 77 -2.99 4.47 -6.14
CA ALA A 77 -3.75 5.21 -7.14
C ALA A 77 -5.03 5.82 -6.56
N LEU A 78 -5.79 5.08 -5.76
CA LEU A 78 -6.99 5.58 -5.09
C LEU A 78 -6.66 6.77 -4.18
N ALA A 79 -5.62 6.70 -3.36
CA ALA A 79 -5.21 7.83 -2.52
C ALA A 79 -4.86 9.08 -3.36
N THR A 80 -4.07 8.91 -4.42
CA THR A 80 -3.70 10.03 -5.30
C THR A 80 -4.91 10.60 -6.06
N LEU A 81 -5.80 9.74 -6.55
CA LEU A 81 -7.01 10.15 -7.28
C LEU A 81 -8.02 10.86 -6.37
N SER A 82 -8.18 10.40 -5.12
CA SER A 82 -9.06 11.04 -4.15
C SER A 82 -8.60 12.46 -3.81
N CYS A 83 -7.29 12.66 -3.70
CA CYS A 83 -6.71 13.99 -3.54
C CYS A 83 -6.98 14.88 -4.76
N GLU A 84 -6.72 14.37 -5.96
CA GLU A 84 -6.97 15.09 -7.22
C GLU A 84 -8.46 15.43 -7.42
N ALA A 85 -9.35 14.51 -7.09
CA ALA A 85 -10.80 14.69 -7.20
C ALA A 85 -11.32 15.82 -6.30
N LEU A 86 -10.61 16.11 -5.20
CA LEU A 86 -10.91 17.19 -4.26
C LEU A 86 -10.09 18.46 -4.52
N GLY A 87 -9.40 18.53 -5.66
CA GLY A 87 -8.66 19.72 -6.10
C GLY A 87 -7.23 19.82 -5.58
N GLY A 88 -6.75 18.82 -4.85
CA GLY A 88 -5.34 18.71 -4.45
C GLY A 88 -4.44 18.22 -5.59
N ALA A 89 -3.14 18.40 -5.46
CA ALA A 89 -2.17 17.76 -6.35
C ALA A 89 -1.88 16.33 -5.86
N ALA A 90 -1.76 15.35 -6.76
CA ALA A 90 -1.44 13.96 -6.40
C ALA A 90 -0.21 13.82 -5.47
N ALA A 91 0.77 14.71 -5.61
CA ALA A 91 1.97 14.74 -4.77
C ALA A 91 1.68 14.98 -3.27
N LEU A 92 0.56 15.64 -2.93
CA LEU A 92 0.15 15.84 -1.54
C LEU A 92 -0.27 14.53 -0.88
N ALA A 93 -0.77 13.56 -1.67
CA ALA A 93 -1.25 12.27 -1.19
C ALA A 93 -0.16 11.19 -1.07
N VAL A 94 1.12 11.54 -1.24
CA VAL A 94 2.20 10.54 -1.22
C VAL A 94 2.29 9.85 0.14
N ASP A 95 2.28 10.58 1.25
CA ASP A 95 2.33 9.96 2.59
C ASP A 95 1.08 9.11 2.87
N ALA A 96 -0.10 9.54 2.39
CA ALA A 96 -1.33 8.76 2.48
C ALA A 96 -1.21 7.43 1.71
N ALA A 97 -0.71 7.48 0.47
CA ALA A 97 -0.49 6.31 -0.36
C ALA A 97 0.57 5.36 0.24
N VAL A 98 1.67 5.90 0.75
CA VAL A 98 2.72 5.12 1.43
C VAL A 98 2.15 4.43 2.67
N CYS A 99 1.43 5.17 3.52
CA CYS A 99 0.79 4.62 4.73
C CYS A 99 -0.05 3.38 4.39
N VAL A 100 -0.93 3.49 3.40
CA VAL A 100 -1.84 2.40 3.01
C VAL A 100 -1.12 1.23 2.34
N GLU A 101 -0.11 1.48 1.52
CA GLU A 101 0.70 0.40 0.93
C GLU A 101 1.51 -0.36 2.00
N LEU A 102 2.03 0.34 3.01
CA LEU A 102 2.71 -0.30 4.15
C LEU A 102 1.74 -1.16 4.96
N LEU A 103 0.55 -0.66 5.29
CA LEU A 103 -0.51 -1.43 5.97
C LEU A 103 -0.92 -2.67 5.16
N HIS A 104 -1.05 -2.52 3.84
CA HIS A 104 -1.41 -3.65 2.98
C HIS A 104 -0.34 -4.74 2.99
N ASN A 105 0.94 -4.38 2.88
CA ASN A 105 2.01 -5.39 2.91
C ASN A 105 2.25 -5.93 4.33
N ALA A 106 1.93 -5.17 5.38
CA ALA A 106 1.87 -5.69 6.75
C ALA A 106 0.83 -6.80 6.87
N SER A 107 -0.40 -6.57 6.40
CA SER A 107 -1.46 -7.59 6.43
C SER A 107 -1.04 -8.83 5.64
N LEU A 108 -0.53 -8.69 4.41
CA LEU A 108 -0.11 -9.84 3.60
C LEU A 108 0.97 -10.71 4.26
N LEU A 109 1.90 -10.12 5.03
CA LEU A 109 2.91 -10.88 5.77
C LEU A 109 2.28 -11.70 6.90
N HIS A 110 1.26 -11.17 7.57
CA HIS A 110 0.55 -11.85 8.64
C HIS A 110 -0.44 -12.88 8.07
N ASP A 111 -1.21 -12.54 7.03
CA ASP A 111 -2.13 -13.43 6.31
C ASP A 111 -1.40 -14.69 5.82
N ASP A 112 -0.23 -14.54 5.18
CA ASP A 112 0.57 -15.68 4.69
C ASP A 112 0.89 -16.69 5.82
N ILE A 113 1.04 -16.21 7.06
CA ILE A 113 1.32 -17.05 8.24
C ILE A 113 0.04 -17.69 8.76
N ILE A 114 -1.04 -16.90 8.87
CA ILE A 114 -2.35 -17.33 9.36
C ILE A 114 -2.91 -18.45 8.47
N ASP A 115 -2.89 -18.24 7.16
CA ASP A 115 -3.44 -19.15 6.16
C ASP A 115 -2.51 -20.36 5.88
N GLY A 116 -1.26 -20.32 6.37
CA GLY A 116 -0.24 -21.30 6.03
C GLY A 116 0.17 -21.27 4.55
N ASP A 117 -0.05 -20.13 3.90
CA ASP A 117 0.21 -19.90 2.48
C ASP A 117 1.71 -19.95 2.18
N ARG A 118 2.15 -20.99 1.48
CA ARG A 118 3.58 -21.24 1.25
C ARG A 118 4.16 -20.43 0.10
N GLN A 119 3.33 -19.77 -0.70
CA GLN A 119 3.74 -18.99 -1.87
C GLN A 119 2.97 -17.67 -1.96
N ARG A 120 3.68 -16.61 -2.34
CA ARG A 120 3.12 -15.30 -2.64
C ARG A 120 3.70 -14.79 -3.95
N ARG A 121 2.83 -14.42 -4.90
CA ARG A 121 3.22 -13.87 -6.23
C ARG A 121 4.22 -14.77 -6.97
N GLY A 122 4.03 -16.09 -6.89
CA GLY A 122 4.90 -17.09 -7.54
C GLY A 122 6.26 -17.32 -6.88
N ARG A 123 6.48 -16.79 -5.67
CA ARG A 123 7.70 -16.96 -4.88
C ARG A 123 7.37 -17.59 -3.52
N PRO A 124 8.31 -18.29 -2.85
CA PRO A 124 8.09 -18.75 -1.48
C PRO A 124 7.71 -17.58 -0.56
N ALA A 125 6.67 -17.76 0.26
CA ALA A 125 6.24 -16.74 1.21
C ALA A 125 7.35 -16.46 2.25
N ALA A 126 7.43 -15.24 2.78
CA ALA A 126 8.55 -14.81 3.62
C ALA A 126 8.74 -15.71 4.86
N TRP A 127 7.65 -16.17 5.48
CA TRP A 127 7.71 -17.05 6.65
C TRP A 127 8.31 -18.42 6.33
N THR A 128 8.20 -18.90 5.09
CA THR A 128 8.81 -20.17 4.67
C THR A 128 10.32 -20.07 4.50
N VAL A 129 10.85 -18.87 4.28
CA VAL A 129 12.28 -18.60 4.05
C VAL A 129 12.99 -18.16 5.32
N PHE A 130 12.36 -17.26 6.08
CA PHE A 130 12.95 -16.64 7.27
C PHE A 130 12.37 -17.17 8.59
N GLY A 131 11.34 -18.01 8.53
CA GLY A 131 10.60 -18.48 9.69
C GLY A 131 9.48 -17.52 10.12
N VAL A 132 8.51 -18.07 10.85
CA VAL A 132 7.36 -17.32 11.39
C VAL A 132 7.79 -16.10 12.21
N PRO A 133 8.74 -16.18 13.17
CA PRO A 133 9.08 -15.02 14.00
C PRO A 133 9.60 -13.82 13.19
N ALA A 134 10.41 -14.09 12.16
CA ALA A 134 10.99 -13.03 11.34
C ALA A 134 9.95 -12.37 10.42
N ALA A 135 9.05 -13.15 9.83
CA ALA A 135 7.97 -12.63 8.99
C ALA A 135 6.93 -11.84 9.82
N MET A 136 6.59 -12.31 11.02
CA MET A 136 5.68 -11.62 11.92
C MET A 136 6.23 -10.24 12.32
N LEU A 137 7.49 -10.17 12.77
CA LEU A 137 8.16 -8.90 13.11
C LEU A 137 8.31 -7.96 11.91
N ALA A 138 8.44 -8.49 10.70
CA ALA A 138 8.45 -7.67 9.49
C ALA A 138 7.09 -7.03 9.21
N GLY A 139 5.99 -7.75 9.44
CA GLY A 139 4.64 -7.20 9.38
C GLY A 139 4.44 -6.11 10.42
N ASP A 140 4.86 -6.35 11.67
CA ASP A 140 4.77 -5.37 12.76
C ASP A 140 5.55 -4.08 12.42
N ALA A 141 6.76 -4.23 11.87
CA ALA A 141 7.57 -3.08 11.49
C ALA A 141 6.92 -2.25 10.38
N LEU A 142 6.30 -2.88 9.37
CA LEU A 142 5.55 -2.17 8.34
C LEU A 142 4.33 -1.44 8.91
N PHE A 143 3.61 -2.07 9.86
CA PHE A 143 2.49 -1.43 10.55
C PHE A 143 2.94 -0.18 11.33
N PHE A 144 4.02 -0.27 12.13
CA PHE A 144 4.51 0.88 12.89
C PHE A 144 5.09 1.99 12.00
N LEU A 145 5.71 1.65 10.87
CA LEU A 145 6.09 2.65 9.86
C LEU A 145 4.86 3.38 9.31
N ALA A 146 3.78 2.66 9.01
CA ALA A 146 2.54 3.27 8.53
C ALA A 146 1.92 4.21 9.57
N MET A 147 1.93 3.82 10.84
CA MET A 147 1.50 4.68 11.95
C MET A 147 2.32 5.95 12.07
N GLY A 148 3.66 5.85 11.90
CA GLY A 148 4.53 7.02 11.86
C GLY A 148 4.19 7.98 10.73
N ARG A 149 3.85 7.45 9.54
CA ARG A 149 3.39 8.26 8.39
C ARG A 149 2.06 8.94 8.67
N ALA A 150 1.09 8.21 9.23
CA ALA A 150 -0.21 8.77 9.62
C ALA A 150 -0.06 9.90 10.66
N ALA A 151 0.81 9.72 11.65
CA ALA A 151 1.09 10.75 12.65
C ALA A 151 1.75 12.01 12.05
N ALA A 152 2.65 11.85 11.07
CA ALA A 152 3.25 12.97 10.37
C ALA A 152 2.22 13.77 9.56
N MET A 153 1.22 13.10 8.96
CA MET A 153 0.14 13.74 8.22
C MET A 153 -0.81 14.56 9.10
N GLN A 154 -1.02 14.16 10.36
CA GLN A 154 -1.93 14.84 11.29
C GLN A 154 -1.52 16.30 11.54
N SER A 155 -0.22 16.60 11.51
CA SER A 155 0.28 17.97 11.75
C SER A 155 -0.06 18.96 10.62
N GLY A 156 -0.56 18.48 9.48
CA GLY A 156 -0.86 19.30 8.30
C GLY A 156 -2.27 19.13 7.74
N THR A 157 -3.14 18.37 8.40
CA THR A 157 -4.49 18.07 7.91
C THR A 157 -5.53 18.28 9.02
N ALA A 158 -6.80 18.49 8.63
CA ALA A 158 -7.90 18.58 9.58
C ALA A 158 -8.32 17.19 10.14
N CYS A 159 -7.85 16.11 9.53
CA CYS A 159 -8.29 14.75 9.83
C CYS A 159 -7.40 14.08 10.89
N ASP A 160 -8.02 13.33 11.80
CA ASP A 160 -7.32 12.38 12.67
C ASP A 160 -6.84 11.15 11.88
N SER A 161 -5.77 11.35 11.09
CA SER A 161 -5.21 10.30 10.23
C SER A 161 -4.82 9.03 11.03
N VAL A 162 -4.35 9.19 12.26
CA VAL A 162 -4.01 8.08 13.15
C VAL A 162 -5.26 7.33 13.58
N GLY A 163 -6.30 8.04 14.04
CA GLY A 163 -7.60 7.45 14.37
C GLY A 163 -8.21 6.68 13.20
N LYS A 164 -8.22 7.26 11.99
CA LYS A 164 -8.74 6.58 10.78
C LYS A 164 -7.97 5.29 10.45
N VAL A 165 -6.64 5.28 10.63
CA VAL A 165 -5.82 4.07 10.45
C VAL A 165 -6.20 3.01 11.48
N ILE A 166 -6.33 3.39 12.76
CA ILE A 166 -6.70 2.47 13.84
C ILE A 166 -8.08 1.86 13.58
N ASP A 167 -9.07 2.67 13.24
CA ASP A 167 -10.44 2.21 12.96
C ASP A 167 -10.46 1.26 11.77
N SER A 168 -9.83 1.66 10.66
CA SER A 168 -9.77 0.85 9.45
C SER A 168 -9.04 -0.48 9.67
N PHE A 169 -7.91 -0.48 10.39
CA PHE A 169 -7.16 -1.71 10.62
C PHE A 169 -7.83 -2.62 11.65
N THR A 170 -8.62 -2.07 12.58
CA THR A 170 -9.51 -2.84 13.47
C THR A 170 -10.58 -3.57 12.65
N GLU A 171 -11.15 -2.90 11.64
CA GLU A 171 -12.09 -3.54 10.71
C GLU A 171 -11.40 -4.62 9.85
N VAL A 172 -10.17 -4.38 9.38
CA VAL A 172 -9.39 -5.41 8.67
C VAL A 172 -9.18 -6.65 9.54
N ILE A 173 -8.85 -6.49 10.82
CA ILE A 173 -8.69 -7.60 11.77
C ILE A 173 -9.98 -8.40 11.94
N GLU A 174 -11.13 -7.72 12.06
CA GLU A 174 -12.43 -8.41 12.10
C GLU A 174 -12.68 -9.17 10.80
N GLY A 175 -12.39 -8.56 9.64
CA GLY A 175 -12.51 -9.21 8.33
C GLY A 175 -11.64 -10.47 8.22
N GLU A 176 -10.41 -10.41 8.72
CA GLU A 176 -9.50 -11.56 8.79
C GLU A 176 -10.07 -12.67 9.68
N TYR A 177 -10.58 -12.31 10.86
CA TYR A 177 -11.18 -13.27 11.78
C TYR A 177 -12.45 -13.92 11.20
N LEU A 178 -13.28 -13.16 10.48
CA LEU A 178 -14.44 -13.69 9.77
C LEU A 178 -14.02 -14.68 8.67
N ASP A 179 -12.92 -14.42 7.96
CA ASP A 179 -12.40 -15.33 6.93
C ASP A 179 -12.03 -16.68 7.55
N ILE A 180 -11.31 -16.66 8.69
CA ILE A 180 -10.99 -17.86 9.48
C ILE A 180 -12.25 -18.64 9.90
N LEU A 181 -13.31 -17.94 10.33
CA LEU A 181 -14.58 -18.58 10.72
C LEU A 181 -15.36 -19.18 9.54
N LEU A 182 -15.19 -18.62 8.35
CA LEU A 182 -15.83 -19.09 7.12
C LEU A 182 -15.05 -20.23 6.47
N GLU A 183 -13.75 -20.35 6.76
CA GLU A 183 -12.91 -21.38 6.20
C GLU A 183 -13.44 -22.79 6.52
N GLY A 184 -13.60 -23.62 5.49
CA GLY A 184 -14.13 -24.99 5.61
C GLY A 184 -15.62 -25.09 5.97
N ARG A 185 -16.33 -23.97 6.12
CA ARG A 185 -17.75 -23.96 6.50
C ARG A 185 -18.67 -24.18 5.31
N SER A 186 -19.38 -25.31 5.29
CA SER A 186 -20.44 -25.53 4.30
C SER A 186 -21.65 -24.64 4.58
N GLY A 187 -22.14 -23.92 3.58
CA GLY A 187 -23.36 -23.11 3.69
C GLY A 187 -23.15 -21.67 4.18
N ALA A 188 -21.98 -21.07 3.92
CA ALA A 188 -21.80 -19.63 4.04
C ALA A 188 -22.82 -18.88 3.15
N THR A 189 -23.49 -17.89 3.71
CA THR A 189 -24.41 -17.03 2.97
C THR A 189 -23.64 -15.96 2.20
N VAL A 190 -24.23 -15.44 1.11
CA VAL A 190 -23.64 -14.33 0.35
C VAL A 190 -23.38 -13.12 1.25
N SER A 191 -24.31 -12.81 2.16
CA SER A 191 -24.17 -11.68 3.09
C SER A 191 -22.98 -11.81 4.03
N GLU A 192 -22.64 -13.01 4.48
CA GLU A 192 -21.47 -13.24 5.34
C GLU A 192 -20.16 -13.05 4.57
N VAL A 193 -20.11 -13.56 3.33
CA VAL A 193 -18.94 -13.38 2.46
C VAL A 193 -18.77 -11.91 2.07
N GLU A 194 -19.86 -11.19 1.81
CA GLU A 194 -19.83 -9.75 1.53
C GLU A 194 -19.33 -8.95 2.73
N ALA A 195 -19.80 -9.24 3.95
CA ALA A 195 -19.34 -8.59 5.17
C ALA A 195 -17.83 -8.84 5.40
N MET A 196 -17.40 -10.10 5.30
CA MET A 196 -15.98 -10.47 5.40
C MET A 196 -15.14 -9.74 4.34
N ALA A 197 -15.57 -9.72 3.07
CA ALA A 197 -14.83 -9.08 2.00
C ALA A 197 -14.77 -7.54 2.17
N ALA A 198 -15.87 -6.94 2.62
CA ALA A 198 -15.93 -5.51 2.93
C ALA A 198 -14.92 -5.15 4.02
N SER A 199 -14.83 -5.93 5.09
CA SER A 199 -13.91 -5.65 6.18
C SER A 199 -12.45 -6.00 5.86
N LYS A 200 -12.16 -7.19 5.30
CA LYS A 200 -10.77 -7.64 4.98
C LYS A 200 -10.14 -6.82 3.85
N THR A 201 -10.93 -6.44 2.84
CA THR A 201 -10.41 -5.73 1.64
C THR A 201 -10.94 -4.32 1.51
N GLY A 202 -12.25 -4.12 1.70
CA GLY A 202 -12.92 -2.83 1.51
C GLY A 202 -12.45 -1.75 2.48
N ALA A 203 -12.22 -2.09 3.76
CA ALA A 203 -11.79 -1.14 4.78
C ALA A 203 -10.51 -0.40 4.38
N LEU A 204 -9.49 -1.12 3.88
CA LEU A 204 -8.23 -0.51 3.47
C LEU A 204 -8.32 0.26 2.14
N ILE A 205 -9.28 -0.11 1.28
CA ILE A 205 -9.63 0.65 0.07
C ILE A 205 -10.28 1.99 0.47
N ALA A 206 -11.21 1.97 1.41
CA ALA A 206 -11.86 3.16 1.94
C ALA A 206 -10.85 4.09 2.62
N LEU A 207 -9.93 3.54 3.42
CA LEU A 207 -8.84 4.30 4.04
C LEU A 207 -7.97 5.04 3.03
N ALA A 208 -7.64 4.40 1.89
CA ALA A 208 -6.90 5.06 0.81
C ALA A 208 -7.61 6.33 0.33
N CYS A 209 -8.92 6.25 0.11
CA CYS A 209 -9.71 7.38 -0.32
C CYS A 209 -9.81 8.48 0.75
N VAL A 210 -10.02 8.10 2.02
CA VAL A 210 -10.13 9.02 3.16
C VAL A 210 -8.82 9.78 3.37
N LEU A 211 -7.70 9.07 3.49
CA LEU A 211 -6.40 9.72 3.70
C LEU A 211 -5.98 10.55 2.48
N GLY A 212 -6.28 10.08 1.26
CA GLY A 212 -6.06 10.84 0.03
C GLY A 212 -6.84 12.15 -0.02
N GLY A 213 -8.12 12.13 0.36
CA GLY A 213 -8.93 13.34 0.41
C GLY A 213 -8.53 14.30 1.54
N SER A 214 -8.12 13.76 2.69
CA SER A 214 -7.53 14.55 3.77
C SER A 214 -6.29 15.32 3.33
N ALA A 215 -5.44 14.70 2.50
CA ALA A 215 -4.26 15.36 1.93
C ALA A 215 -4.60 16.54 0.99
N ALA A 216 -5.84 16.63 0.47
CA ALA A 216 -6.33 17.80 -0.26
C ALA A 216 -6.81 18.94 0.65
N GLY A 217 -6.75 18.77 1.98
CA GLY A 217 -7.23 19.75 2.97
C GLY A 217 -8.73 19.67 3.24
N VAL A 218 -9.39 18.58 2.84
CA VAL A 218 -10.80 18.32 3.13
C VAL A 218 -10.92 17.52 4.43
N ASP A 219 -11.77 17.97 5.33
CA ASP A 219 -12.18 17.18 6.48
C ASP A 219 -13.25 16.16 6.07
N LEU A 220 -13.03 14.88 6.39
CA LEU A 220 -13.85 13.75 5.95
C LEU A 220 -14.47 12.99 7.14
N ASP A 221 -14.75 13.70 8.23
CA ASP A 221 -15.57 13.21 9.33
C ASP A 221 -17.06 13.04 8.98
#